data_AF-A0A9D4GPP2-F1
#
_entry.id   AF-A0A9D4GPP2-F1
#
_cell.length_a   1.000
_cell.length_b   1.000
_cell.length_c   1.000
_cell.angle_alpha   90.00
_cell.angle_beta   90.00
_cell.angle_gamma   90.00
#
_symmetry.space_group_name_H-M   'P 1'
#
loop_
_entity.id
_entity.type
_entity.pdbx_description
1 polymer ?
#
loop_
_entity_poly.entity_id
_entity_poly.type
_entity_poly.pdbx_seq_one_letter_code
_entity_poly.pdbx_strand_id
1 'polypeptide(L)'
;YEERRVGKLLPTNYQSEKESSLQKLTAIQNSPNHRRPEDMYTNQQEPEPDYHDDAEPVDEPAALQRSERSPSVTSEDGLIQAKKIPNPCVESPTRMALHKELLLNYKRGVNVLEKPELTKALQNRRETQRRKEWDDQVKGSTKRTSFELKLEERANRMKEDEMKTINEEVKDEQPEFQKVFTKIKSKSNGAVK
;
A
#
# COMPACT_ATOMS: atom_id res chain seq x y z
N TYR A 1 -0.14 40.13 18.43
CA TYR A 1 0.61 39.20 17.57
C TYR A 1 0.94 37.99 18.41
N GLU A 2 0.17 36.91 18.30
CA GLU A 2 0.54 35.61 18.86
C GLU A 2 0.79 34.63 17.72
N GLU A 3 2.02 34.14 17.65
CA GLU A 3 2.48 33.17 16.67
C GLU A 3 1.77 31.83 16.91
N ARG A 4 0.81 31.50 16.04
CA ARG A 4 0.32 30.12 15.93
C ARG A 4 1.43 29.25 15.34
N ARG A 5 2.24 28.65 16.22
CA ARG A 5 3.18 27.58 15.85
C ARG A 5 2.39 26.38 15.32
N VAL A 6 2.33 26.26 13.99
CA VAL A 6 1.76 25.10 13.29
C VAL A 6 2.78 23.97 13.35
N GLY A 7 2.81 23.27 14.46
CA GLY A 7 3.51 21.99 14.60
C GLY A 7 2.55 21.04 15.30
N LYS A 8 2.12 19.99 14.61
CA LYS A 8 1.34 18.91 15.24
C LYS A 8 2.23 18.29 16.32
N LEU A 9 2.06 18.71 17.56
CA LEU A 9 2.70 18.06 18.70
C LEU A 9 2.18 16.62 18.70
N LEU A 10 3.09 15.65 18.73
CA LEU A 10 2.75 14.26 18.99
C LEU A 10 1.88 14.22 20.25
N PRO A 11 0.84 13.37 20.30
CA PRO A 11 0.06 13.16 21.51
C PRO A 11 0.99 13.03 22.72
N THR A 12 0.65 13.66 23.84
CA THR A 12 1.52 13.74 25.04
C THR A 12 1.94 12.37 25.57
N ASN A 13 1.20 11.31 25.21
CA ASN A 13 1.44 9.92 25.56
C ASN A 13 2.25 9.13 24.51
N TYR A 14 2.63 9.71 23.37
CA TYR A 14 3.30 8.99 22.28
C TYR A 14 4.62 8.33 22.70
N GLN A 15 5.44 9.05 23.47
CA GLN A 15 6.71 8.50 23.97
C GLN A 15 6.46 7.31 24.91
N SER A 16 5.49 7.45 25.81
CA SER A 16 5.11 6.38 26.75
C SER A 16 4.55 5.14 26.02
N GLU A 17 3.70 5.33 25.00
CA GLU A 17 3.17 4.22 24.19
C GLU A 17 4.28 3.51 23.39
N LYS A 18 5.22 4.29 22.84
CA LYS A 18 6.39 3.76 22.13
C LYS A 18 7.26 2.92 23.06
N GLU A 19 7.57 3.43 24.26
CA GLU A 19 8.36 2.71 25.26
C GLU A 19 7.66 1.45 25.74
N SER A 20 6.35 1.51 26.03
CA SER A 20 5.55 0.33 26.40
C SER A 20 5.59 -0.74 25.30
N SER A 21 5.50 -0.33 24.04
CA SER A 21 5.56 -1.25 22.90
C SER A 21 6.94 -1.89 22.74
N LEU A 22 8.02 -1.11 22.91
CA LEU A 22 9.39 -1.63 22.89
C LEU A 22 9.66 -2.59 24.05
N GLN A 23 9.13 -2.29 25.24
CA GLN A 23 9.27 -3.14 26.43
C GLN A 23 8.55 -4.49 26.27
N LYS A 24 7.40 -4.51 25.56
CA LYS A 24 6.71 -5.75 25.20
C LYS A 24 7.53 -6.58 24.21
N LEU A 25 8.15 -5.96 23.21
CA LEU A 25 8.99 -6.65 22.23
C LEU A 25 10.23 -7.26 22.88
N THR A 26 10.92 -6.52 23.74
CA THR A 26 12.10 -7.04 24.47
C THR A 26 11.72 -8.17 25.43
N ALA A 27 10.56 -8.10 26.09
CA ALA A 27 10.05 -9.18 26.92
C ALA A 27 9.79 -10.48 26.13
N ILE A 28 9.32 -10.38 24.89
CA ILE A 28 9.11 -11.54 24.00
C ILE A 28 10.46 -12.15 23.60
N GLN A 29 11.43 -11.32 23.22
CA GLN A 29 12.76 -11.78 22.80
C GLN A 29 13.56 -12.42 23.93
N ASN A 30 13.38 -11.95 25.16
CA ASN A 30 14.03 -12.47 26.36
C ASN A 30 13.20 -13.57 27.05
N SER A 31 12.09 -14.02 26.45
CA SER A 31 11.28 -15.08 27.02
C SER A 31 12.06 -16.39 27.06
N PRO A 32 12.03 -17.16 28.17
CA PRO A 32 12.71 -18.45 28.26
C PRO A 32 12.19 -19.49 27.25
N ASN A 33 11.02 -19.25 26.64
CA ASN A 33 10.45 -20.10 25.60
C ASN A 33 10.81 -19.64 24.18
N HIS A 34 11.47 -18.48 24.00
CA HIS A 34 11.89 -17.98 22.70
C HIS A 34 13.20 -18.66 22.27
N ARG A 35 13.11 -19.69 21.42
CA ARG A 35 14.30 -20.29 20.79
C ARG A 35 14.72 -19.46 19.58
N ARG A 36 15.99 -19.08 19.53
CA ARG A 36 16.58 -18.50 18.31
C ARG A 36 16.64 -19.57 17.22
N PRO A 37 16.41 -19.20 15.94
CA PRO A 37 16.46 -20.15 14.82
C PRO A 37 17.77 -20.93 14.73
N GLU A 38 18.88 -20.29 15.13
CA GLU A 38 20.22 -20.87 15.12
C GLU A 38 20.36 -22.08 16.06
N ASP A 39 19.62 -22.10 17.18
CA ASP A 39 19.72 -23.13 18.22
C ASP A 39 18.89 -24.39 17.91
N MET A 40 18.10 -24.37 16.82
CA MET A 40 17.31 -25.54 16.37
C MET A 40 18.16 -26.55 15.57
N TYR A 41 19.26 -26.12 14.97
CA TYR A 41 20.07 -26.93 14.04
C TYR A 41 21.41 -27.41 14.62
N THR A 42 21.82 -26.94 15.78
CA THR A 42 23.16 -27.20 16.32
C THR A 42 23.34 -28.53 17.05
N ASN A 43 22.26 -29.28 17.31
CA ASN A 43 22.30 -30.53 18.09
C ASN A 43 21.86 -31.79 17.32
N GLN A 44 21.77 -31.73 15.99
CA GLN A 44 21.59 -32.92 15.16
C GLN A 44 22.91 -33.21 14.44
N GLN A 45 23.84 -33.90 15.11
CA GLN A 45 24.79 -34.74 14.39
C GLN A 45 23.96 -35.84 13.73
N GLU A 46 23.42 -35.57 12.53
CA GLU A 46 22.96 -36.62 11.65
C GLU A 46 24.19 -37.47 11.29
N PRO A 47 24.19 -38.79 11.54
CA PRO A 47 25.28 -39.64 11.06
C PRO A 47 25.31 -39.53 9.53
N GLU A 48 26.49 -39.24 8.98
CA GLU A 48 26.67 -39.21 7.53
C GLU A 48 26.26 -40.58 6.95
N PRO A 49 25.38 -40.62 5.94
CA PRO A 49 25.05 -41.87 5.26
C PRO A 49 26.30 -42.37 4.54
N ASP A 50 26.58 -43.66 4.69
CA ASP A 50 27.67 -44.37 4.02
C ASP A 50 27.38 -44.46 2.52
N TYR A 51 27.74 -43.40 1.79
CA TYR A 51 27.77 -43.40 0.33
C TYR A 51 28.93 -44.30 -0.12
N HIS A 52 28.66 -45.59 -0.25
CA HIS A 52 29.47 -46.46 -1.08
C HIS A 52 29.33 -45.99 -2.54
N ASP A 53 30.45 -45.65 -3.16
CA ASP A 53 30.63 -45.03 -4.48
C ASP A 53 30.27 -45.95 -5.68
N ASP A 54 29.56 -47.06 -5.45
CA ASP A 54 29.30 -48.10 -6.47
C ASP A 54 27.89 -48.00 -7.11
N ALA A 55 27.13 -46.92 -6.86
CA ALA A 55 25.84 -46.72 -7.51
C ALA A 55 25.99 -45.93 -8.82
N GLU A 56 26.11 -46.66 -9.93
CA GLU A 56 25.98 -46.18 -11.31
C GLU A 56 24.77 -45.21 -11.49
N PRO A 57 24.90 -44.14 -12.30
CA PRO A 57 23.87 -43.14 -12.46
C PRO A 57 22.74 -43.67 -13.35
N VAL A 58 21.62 -44.06 -12.73
CA VAL A 58 20.37 -44.34 -13.43
C VAL A 58 19.62 -43.04 -13.71
N ASP A 59 19.81 -42.49 -14.91
CA ASP A 59 18.97 -41.45 -15.50
C ASP A 59 17.54 -41.98 -15.71
N GLU A 60 16.61 -41.73 -14.78
CA GLU A 60 15.18 -41.52 -15.11
C GLU A 60 14.36 -41.02 -13.89
N PRO A 61 13.71 -39.84 -13.95
CA PRO A 61 12.72 -39.47 -12.95
C PRO A 61 11.45 -40.29 -13.21
N ALA A 62 11.27 -41.37 -12.45
CA ALA A 62 10.04 -42.14 -12.41
C ALA A 62 8.85 -41.22 -12.09
N ALA A 63 8.18 -40.75 -13.15
CA ALA A 63 6.96 -40.00 -13.07
C ALA A 63 5.95 -40.81 -12.26
N LEU A 64 5.37 -40.15 -11.25
CA LEU A 64 4.32 -40.64 -10.37
C LEU A 64 3.24 -41.41 -11.16
N GLN A 65 3.40 -42.73 -11.25
CA GLN A 65 2.37 -43.60 -11.81
C GLN A 65 1.23 -43.64 -10.81
N ARG A 66 0.19 -42.88 -11.12
CA ARG A 66 -1.13 -43.00 -10.52
C ARG A 66 -1.55 -44.46 -10.68
N SER A 67 -1.61 -45.18 -9.57
CA SER A 67 -1.96 -46.61 -9.54
C SER A 67 -3.42 -46.78 -9.95
N GLU A 68 -3.67 -46.84 -11.27
CA GLU A 68 -4.94 -47.29 -11.81
C GLU A 68 -5.19 -48.71 -11.29
N ARG A 69 -6.39 -48.92 -10.75
CA ARG A 69 -6.79 -50.12 -10.01
C ARG A 69 -6.79 -51.32 -10.96
N SER A 70 -5.70 -52.08 -11.01
CA SER A 70 -5.64 -53.31 -11.80
C SER A 70 -6.51 -54.40 -11.17
N PRO A 71 -7.31 -55.15 -11.97
CA PRO A 71 -7.99 -56.33 -11.49
C PRO A 71 -6.93 -57.37 -11.07
N SER A 72 -7.25 -58.21 -10.08
CA SER A 72 -6.33 -59.22 -9.54
C SER A 72 -5.72 -60.06 -10.66
N VAL A 73 -4.44 -59.82 -10.93
CA VAL A 73 -3.60 -60.73 -11.71
C VAL A 73 -3.26 -61.89 -10.79
N THR A 74 -3.90 -63.03 -11.00
CA THR A 74 -3.34 -64.31 -10.59
C THR A 74 -2.06 -64.50 -11.41
N SER A 75 -0.90 -64.61 -10.76
CA SER A 75 0.32 -65.05 -11.45
C SER A 75 0.06 -66.41 -12.10
N GLU A 76 0.76 -66.75 -13.19
CA GLU A 76 0.55 -68.01 -13.93
C GLU A 76 0.62 -69.27 -13.04
N ASP A 77 1.27 -69.17 -11.87
CA ASP A 77 1.37 -70.22 -10.84
C ASP A 77 0.13 -70.36 -9.93
N GLY A 78 -0.95 -69.60 -10.17
CA GLY A 78 -2.18 -69.64 -9.36
C GLY A 78 -2.04 -69.06 -7.94
N LEU A 79 -0.88 -68.48 -7.60
CA LEU A 79 -0.63 -67.86 -6.31
C LEU A 79 -1.29 -66.48 -6.22
N ILE A 80 -1.98 -66.22 -5.10
CA ILE A 80 -2.62 -64.92 -4.83
C ILE A 80 -1.52 -63.91 -4.50
N GLN A 81 -1.27 -62.97 -5.40
CA GLN A 81 -0.31 -61.90 -5.15
C GLN A 81 -0.89 -60.87 -4.18
N ALA A 82 -0.12 -60.53 -3.14
CA ALA A 82 -0.51 -59.51 -2.18
C ALA A 82 -0.72 -58.17 -2.88
N LYS A 83 -1.93 -57.62 -2.81
CA LYS A 83 -2.24 -56.30 -3.35
C LYS A 83 -1.66 -55.25 -2.42
N LYS A 84 -0.92 -54.29 -3.00
CA LYS A 84 -0.48 -53.10 -2.27
C LYS A 84 -1.73 -52.32 -1.84
N ILE A 85 -1.91 -52.14 -0.54
CA ILE A 85 -2.97 -51.27 -0.01
C ILE A 85 -2.60 -49.84 -0.39
N PRO A 86 -3.51 -49.10 -1.03
CA PRO A 86 -3.15 -47.79 -1.50
C PRO A 86 -3.12 -46.77 -0.36
N ASN A 87 -2.24 -45.79 -0.48
CA ASN A 87 -2.04 -44.78 0.57
C ASN A 87 -3.12 -43.69 0.46
N PRO A 88 -4.02 -43.55 1.45
CA PRO A 88 -5.10 -42.57 1.39
C PRO A 88 -4.60 -41.12 1.32
N CYS A 89 -3.36 -40.86 1.78
CA CYS A 89 -2.75 -39.53 1.69
C CYS A 89 -2.36 -39.15 0.25
N VAL A 90 -2.00 -40.14 -0.56
CA VAL A 90 -1.59 -39.95 -1.96
C VAL A 90 -2.78 -40.10 -2.90
N GLU A 91 -3.72 -40.98 -2.56
CA GLU A 91 -4.95 -41.19 -3.36
C GLU A 91 -5.87 -39.98 -3.34
N SER A 92 -5.94 -39.24 -2.23
CA SER A 92 -6.81 -38.07 -2.09
C SER A 92 -6.24 -36.86 -2.83
N PRO A 93 -6.80 -36.44 -4.00
CA PRO A 93 -6.26 -35.34 -4.78
C PRO A 93 -6.44 -34.00 -4.06
N THR A 94 -7.52 -33.87 -3.29
CA THR A 94 -7.84 -32.68 -2.49
C THR A 94 -6.80 -32.46 -1.40
N ARG A 95 -6.41 -33.51 -0.68
CA ARG A 95 -5.34 -33.45 0.33
C ARG A 95 -4.00 -33.12 -0.31
N MET A 96 -3.67 -33.73 -1.44
CA MET A 96 -2.43 -33.46 -2.16
C MET A 96 -2.36 -32.02 -2.66
N ALA A 97 -3.47 -31.48 -3.16
CA ALA A 97 -3.57 -30.07 -3.55
C ALA A 97 -3.33 -29.15 -2.35
N LEU A 98 -4.00 -29.41 -1.22
CA LEU A 98 -3.80 -28.64 0.01
C LEU A 98 -2.35 -28.70 0.50
N HIS A 99 -1.71 -29.87 0.47
CA HIS A 99 -0.31 -30.03 0.87
C HIS A 99 0.63 -29.18 -0.01
N LYS A 100 0.40 -29.16 -1.33
CA LYS A 100 1.17 -28.33 -2.27
C LYS A 100 0.97 -26.84 -1.98
N GLU A 101 -0.26 -26.41 -1.74
CA GLU A 101 -0.58 -25.02 -1.41
C GLU A 101 0.10 -24.58 -0.10
N LEU A 102 0.02 -25.40 0.95
CA LEU A 102 0.67 -25.14 2.23
C LEU A 102 2.20 -25.03 2.09
N LEU A 103 2.83 -25.96 1.35
CA LEU A 103 4.27 -25.90 1.08
C LEU A 103 4.65 -24.64 0.29
N LEU A 104 3.81 -24.23 -0.67
CA LEU A 104 4.03 -23.02 -1.46
C LEU A 104 3.88 -21.75 -0.59
N ASN A 105 2.91 -21.71 0.32
CA ASN A 105 2.77 -20.61 1.29
C ASN A 105 3.98 -20.54 2.23
N TYR A 106 4.45 -21.68 2.74
CA TYR A 106 5.67 -21.77 3.56
C TYR A 106 6.89 -21.23 2.81
N LYS A 107 7.13 -21.71 1.57
CA LYS A 107 8.25 -21.23 0.73
C LYS A 107 8.17 -19.74 0.42
N ARG A 108 6.95 -19.19 0.29
CA ARG A 108 6.73 -17.75 0.05
C ARG A 108 6.74 -16.91 1.33
N GLY A 109 6.82 -17.53 2.52
CA GLY A 109 6.73 -16.83 3.81
C GLY A 109 5.35 -16.21 4.07
N VAL A 110 4.29 -16.69 3.40
CA VAL A 110 2.93 -16.19 3.59
C VAL A 110 2.29 -16.93 4.76
N ASN A 111 2.14 -16.25 5.89
CA ASN A 111 1.41 -16.79 7.03
C ASN A 111 -0.11 -16.65 6.77
N VAL A 112 -0.79 -17.78 6.53
CA VAL A 112 -2.25 -17.83 6.27
C VAL A 112 -3.08 -17.46 7.51
N LEU A 113 -2.50 -17.59 8.71
CA LEU A 113 -3.16 -17.22 9.97
C LEU A 113 -3.14 -15.70 10.19
N GLU A 114 -2.11 -15.03 9.69
CA GLU A 114 -2.05 -13.58 9.67
C GLU A 114 -2.88 -13.07 8.48
N LYS A 115 -3.74 -12.07 8.70
CA LYS A 115 -4.61 -11.48 7.66
C LYS A 115 -4.03 -10.14 7.18
N PRO A 116 -2.95 -10.13 6.39
CA PRO A 116 -2.27 -8.89 6.00
C PRO A 116 -3.21 -7.96 5.22
N GLU A 117 -4.10 -8.50 4.39
CA GLU A 117 -5.05 -7.72 3.60
C GLU A 117 -6.10 -6.99 4.44
N LEU A 118 -6.64 -7.64 5.49
CA LEU A 118 -7.60 -6.99 6.39
C LEU A 118 -6.92 -5.86 7.18
N THR A 119 -5.72 -6.11 7.69
CA THR A 119 -4.93 -5.09 8.39
C THR A 119 -4.65 -3.89 7.49
N LYS A 120 -4.25 -4.15 6.23
CA LYS A 120 -4.02 -3.12 5.21
C LYS A 120 -5.30 -2.35 4.88
N ALA A 121 -6.44 -3.03 4.70
CA ALA A 121 -7.73 -2.39 4.46
C ALA A 121 -8.16 -1.49 5.63
N LEU A 122 -7.99 -1.95 6.87
CA LEU A 122 -8.27 -1.16 8.07
C LEU A 122 -7.33 0.05 8.19
N GLN A 123 -6.04 -0.12 7.90
CA GLN A 123 -5.07 0.98 7.88
C GLN A 123 -5.44 2.03 6.82
N ASN A 124 -5.74 1.59 5.59
CA ASN A 124 -6.21 2.48 4.52
C ASN A 124 -7.48 3.22 4.91
N ARG A 125 -8.44 2.56 5.57
CA ARG A 125 -9.66 3.21 6.06
C ARG A 125 -9.34 4.31 7.08
N ARG A 126 -8.47 4.02 8.06
CA ARG A 126 -8.03 5.02 9.06
C ARG A 126 -7.30 6.20 8.40
N GLU A 127 -6.43 5.93 7.44
CA GLU A 127 -5.71 6.97 6.71
C GLU A 127 -6.64 7.86 5.90
N THR A 128 -7.58 7.25 5.17
CA THR A 128 -8.58 7.97 4.38
C THR A 128 -9.44 8.86 5.28
N GLN A 129 -9.84 8.35 6.45
CA GLN A 129 -10.58 9.14 7.43
C GLN A 129 -9.76 10.33 7.94
N ARG A 130 -8.51 10.12 8.37
CA ARG A 130 -7.63 11.21 8.82
C ARG A 130 -7.40 12.25 7.73
N ARG A 131 -7.26 11.82 6.47
CA ARG A 131 -7.08 12.73 5.33
C ARG A 131 -8.33 13.55 5.08
N LYS A 132 -9.52 12.93 5.15
CA LYS A 132 -10.80 13.63 5.06
C LYS A 132 -10.97 14.64 6.19
N GLU A 133 -10.67 14.27 7.43
CA GLU A 133 -10.73 15.17 8.59
C GLU A 133 -9.76 16.35 8.44
N TRP A 134 -8.55 16.09 7.95
CA TRP A 134 -7.58 17.14 7.62
C TRP A 134 -8.09 18.06 6.52
N ASP A 135 -8.59 17.51 5.42
CA ASP A 135 -9.14 18.30 4.32
C ASP A 135 -10.36 19.11 4.76
N ASP A 136 -11.22 18.56 5.62
CA ASP A 136 -12.38 19.25 6.18
C ASP A 136 -11.95 20.34 7.18
N GLN A 137 -10.86 20.14 7.93
CA GLN A 137 -10.29 21.17 8.81
C GLN A 137 -9.61 22.29 8.00
N VAL A 138 -8.85 21.95 6.97
CA VAL A 138 -8.23 22.92 6.06
C VAL A 138 -9.31 23.67 5.28
N LYS A 139 -10.33 22.99 4.75
CA LYS A 139 -11.48 23.65 4.12
C LYS A 139 -12.27 24.44 5.15
N GLY A 140 -12.42 23.98 6.38
CA GLY A 140 -13.07 24.71 7.46
C GLY A 140 -12.35 26.01 7.81
N SER A 141 -11.02 26.01 7.80
CA SER A 141 -10.19 27.19 8.04
C SER A 141 -9.99 28.09 6.82
N THR A 142 -10.12 27.56 5.61
CA THR A 142 -9.96 28.30 4.33
C THR A 142 -11.28 28.64 3.63
N LYS A 143 -12.42 28.12 4.12
CA LYS A 143 -13.76 28.58 3.73
C LYS A 143 -13.84 30.05 4.15
N ARG A 144 -13.58 30.94 3.20
CA ARG A 144 -13.87 32.36 3.33
C ARG A 144 -15.29 32.49 3.83
N THR A 145 -15.44 33.14 4.97
CA THR A 145 -16.77 33.36 5.54
C THR A 145 -17.59 34.22 4.56
N SER A 146 -18.92 34.14 4.61
CA SER A 146 -19.79 34.98 3.78
C SER A 146 -19.52 36.48 3.97
N PHE A 147 -19.10 36.86 5.18
CA PHE A 147 -18.62 38.21 5.51
C PHE A 147 -17.29 38.56 4.83
N GLU A 148 -16.31 37.65 4.87
CA GLU A 148 -15.01 37.83 4.23
C GLU A 148 -15.12 37.95 2.70
N LEU A 149 -16.03 37.20 2.08
CA LEU A 149 -16.36 37.33 0.66
C LEU A 149 -16.91 38.73 0.32
N LYS A 150 -17.84 39.24 1.15
CA LYS A 150 -18.40 40.60 0.97
C LYS A 150 -17.36 41.70 1.20
N LEU A 151 -16.42 41.47 2.10
CA LEU A 151 -15.31 42.39 2.35
C LEU A 151 -14.37 42.45 1.14
N GLU A 152 -14.03 41.29 0.56
CA GLU A 152 -13.25 41.17 -0.67
C GLU A 152 -13.95 41.86 -1.85
N GLU A 153 -15.26 41.64 -2.02
CA GLU A 153 -16.07 42.31 -3.03
C GLU A 153 -16.06 43.84 -2.89
N ARG A 154 -16.21 44.35 -1.66
CA ARG A 154 -16.14 45.80 -1.39
C ARG A 154 -14.75 46.37 -1.69
N ALA A 155 -13.69 45.64 -1.32
CA ALA A 155 -12.31 46.07 -1.59
C ALA A 155 -12.01 46.09 -3.09
N ASN A 156 -12.49 45.09 -3.84
CA ASN A 156 -12.33 45.05 -5.30
C ASN A 156 -13.08 46.19 -5.98
N ARG A 157 -14.32 46.50 -5.54
CA ARG A 157 -15.06 47.65 -6.07
C ARG A 157 -14.31 48.96 -5.87
N MET A 158 -13.75 49.17 -4.68
CA MET A 158 -12.95 50.38 -4.37
C MET A 158 -11.72 50.49 -5.29
N LYS A 159 -11.00 49.37 -5.52
CA LYS A 159 -9.85 49.35 -6.44
C LYS A 159 -10.25 49.62 -7.89
N GLU A 160 -11.40 49.12 -8.35
CA GLU A 160 -11.90 49.42 -9.69
C GLU A 160 -12.23 50.90 -9.85
N ASP A 161 -12.85 51.49 -8.83
CA ASP A 161 -13.20 52.91 -8.85
C ASP A 161 -11.92 53.79 -8.82
N GLU A 162 -10.93 53.46 -8.00
CA GLU A 162 -9.60 54.12 -7.99
C GLU A 162 -8.88 54.00 -9.34
N MET A 163 -8.91 52.83 -9.97
CA MET A 163 -8.31 52.64 -11.29
C MET A 163 -9.04 53.45 -12.37
N LYS A 164 -10.37 53.61 -12.27
CA LYS A 164 -11.14 54.44 -13.20
C LYS A 164 -10.81 55.93 -13.02
N THR A 165 -10.76 56.42 -11.77
CA THR A 165 -10.42 57.82 -11.50
C THR A 165 -9.01 58.16 -11.96
N ILE A 166 -8.03 57.29 -11.70
CA ILE A 166 -6.65 57.49 -12.18
C ILE A 166 -6.61 57.51 -13.72
N ASN A 167 -7.34 56.62 -14.39
CA ASN A 167 -7.40 56.63 -15.86
C ASN A 167 -8.10 57.88 -16.42
N GLU A 168 -9.11 58.43 -15.74
CA GLU A 168 -9.75 59.69 -16.12
C GLU A 168 -8.80 60.87 -15.93
N GLU A 169 -8.13 60.97 -14.78
CA GLU A 169 -7.13 62.02 -14.52
C GLU A 169 -5.98 61.98 -15.53
N VAL A 170 -5.40 60.79 -15.78
CA VAL A 170 -4.33 60.62 -16.77
C VAL A 170 -4.82 60.99 -18.17
N LYS A 171 -6.09 60.71 -18.50
CA LYS A 171 -6.68 61.07 -19.79
C LYS A 171 -6.91 62.58 -19.91
N ASP A 172 -7.27 63.25 -18.83
CA ASP A 172 -7.47 64.71 -18.81
C ASP A 172 -6.14 65.47 -18.82
N GLU A 173 -5.11 64.96 -18.16
CA GLU A 173 -3.73 65.49 -18.17
C GLU A 173 -2.99 65.30 -19.50
N GLN A 174 -3.48 64.41 -20.39
CA GLN A 174 -2.85 64.25 -21.70
C GLN A 174 -3.02 65.51 -22.54
N PRO A 175 -1.97 65.96 -23.25
CA PRO A 175 -2.06 67.17 -24.06
C PRO A 175 -3.06 67.00 -25.20
N GLU A 176 -3.81 68.06 -25.52
CA GLU A 176 -4.94 68.05 -26.45
C GLU A 176 -4.60 67.49 -27.84
N PHE A 177 -3.37 67.72 -28.33
CA PHE A 177 -2.96 67.19 -29.63
C PHE A 177 -2.94 65.66 -29.66
N GLN A 178 -2.63 65.00 -28.54
CA GLN A 178 -2.59 63.54 -28.42
C GLN A 178 -4.00 62.95 -28.35
N LYS A 179 -4.95 63.66 -27.70
CA LYS A 179 -6.39 63.36 -27.72
C LYS A 179 -6.95 63.45 -29.15
N VAL A 180 -6.63 64.52 -29.88
CA VAL A 180 -7.07 64.73 -31.27
C VAL A 180 -6.44 63.70 -32.22
N PHE A 181 -5.15 63.40 -32.05
CA PHE A 181 -4.44 62.42 -32.88
C PHE A 181 -5.04 61.01 -32.73
N THR A 182 -5.29 60.56 -31.50
CA THR A 182 -5.97 59.27 -31.24
C THR A 182 -7.41 59.26 -31.76
N LYS A 183 -8.14 60.38 -31.65
CA LYS A 183 -9.48 60.54 -32.23
C LYS A 183 -9.48 60.42 -33.76
N ILE A 184 -8.51 61.03 -34.44
CA ILE A 184 -8.37 60.94 -35.91
C ILE A 184 -7.98 59.52 -36.31
N LYS A 185 -7.00 58.91 -35.63
CA LYS A 185 -6.53 57.54 -35.90
C LYS A 185 -7.63 56.48 -35.69
N SER A 186 -8.47 56.65 -34.66
CA SER A 186 -9.62 55.75 -34.44
C SER A 186 -10.74 55.96 -35.47
N LYS A 187 -10.95 57.20 -35.95
CA LYS A 187 -11.91 57.50 -37.02
C LYS A 187 -11.47 56.98 -38.39
N SER A 188 -10.18 57.06 -38.73
CA SER A 188 -9.65 56.55 -40.00
C SER A 188 -9.73 55.02 -40.09
N ASN A 189 -9.55 54.32 -38.97
CA ASN A 189 -9.64 52.86 -38.91
C ASN A 189 -11.08 52.32 -38.89
N GLY A 190 -12.09 53.17 -38.66
CA GLY A 190 -13.51 52.81 -38.70
C GLY A 190 -14.18 53.01 -40.06
N ALA A 191 -13.46 53.55 -41.05
CA ALA A 191 -13.98 53.89 -42.39
C ALA A 191 -13.61 52.85 -43.47
N VAL A 192 -13.37 51.59 -43.07
CA VAL A 192 -13.24 50.46 -43.99
C VAL A 192 -14.42 49.52 -43.74
N LYS A 193 -15.53 49.80 -44.41
CA LYS A 193 -16.62 48.87 -44.71
C LYS A 193 -17.09 49.14 -46.13
#